data_AF-A0A369J0I3-F1
#
_entry.id   AF-A0A369J0I3-F1
#
_cell.length_a   1.000
_cell.length_b   1.000
_cell.length_c   1.000
_cell.angle_alpha   90.00
_cell.angle_beta   90.00
_cell.angle_gamma   90.00
#
_symmetry.space_group_name_H-M   'P 1'
#
loop_
_entity.id
_entity.type
_entity.pdbx_description
1 polymer ?
#
loop_
_entity_poly.entity_id
_entity_poly.type
_entity_poly.pdbx_seq_one_letter_code
_entity_poly.pdbx_strand_id
1 'polypeptide(L)'
;MITINNYMSVGLSEYVALNPHKYVSSNSDSIMHKYAAEYRDTSEHKQPLPPHIFQLANNAYYHMKRTTQDQSIVFSGEMGSGKSEN
;
A
#
# COMPACT_ATOMS: atom_id res chain seq x y z
N MET A 1 0.85 9.15 -20.08
CA MET A 1 1.35 9.54 -18.75
C MET A 1 1.83 8.25 -18.09
N ILE A 2 3.14 8.07 -17.89
CA ILE A 2 3.69 6.82 -17.34
C ILE A 2 3.43 6.84 -15.83
N THR A 3 2.51 6.02 -15.34
CA THR A 3 2.35 5.77 -13.92
C THR A 3 3.49 4.87 -13.48
N ILE A 4 4.45 5.43 -12.74
CA ILE A 4 5.54 4.64 -12.17
C ILE A 4 4.96 3.84 -11.01
N ASN A 5 4.84 2.52 -11.18
CA ASN A 5 4.46 1.61 -10.09
C ASN A 5 5.68 1.36 -9.21
N ASN A 6 5.73 2.05 -8.07
CA ASN A 6 6.83 1.93 -7.12
C ASN A 6 6.67 0.74 -6.16
N TYR A 7 5.54 0.03 -6.23
CA TYR A 7 5.25 -1.09 -5.35
C TYR A 7 4.91 -2.34 -6.16
N MET A 8 5.37 -3.47 -5.67
CA MET A 8 5.06 -4.80 -6.18
C MET A 8 4.67 -5.70 -5.01
N SER A 9 3.58 -6.46 -5.16
CA SER A 9 3.23 -7.52 -4.20
C SER A 9 4.05 -8.76 -4.54
N VAL A 10 4.67 -9.37 -3.52
CA VAL A 10 5.44 -10.62 -3.62
C VAL A 10 4.71 -11.76 -2.88
N GLY A 11 3.84 -11.41 -1.94
CA GLY A 11 3.00 -12.33 -1.21
C GLY A 11 1.75 -11.66 -0.64
N LEU A 12 1.04 -12.35 0.25
CA LEU A 12 -0.24 -11.87 0.82
C LEU A 12 -0.09 -10.58 1.65
N SER A 13 1.05 -10.44 2.33
CA SER A 13 1.38 -9.27 3.16
C SER A 13 2.81 -8.77 2.91
N GLU A 14 3.42 -9.20 1.80
CA GLU A 14 4.81 -8.90 1.45
C GLU A 14 4.83 -8.00 0.22
N TYR A 15 5.47 -6.84 0.36
CA TYR A 15 5.58 -5.83 -0.68
C TYR A 15 7.04 -5.43 -0.86
N VAL A 16 7.42 -5.26 -2.12
CA VAL A 16 8.69 -4.64 -2.51
C VAL A 16 8.38 -3.22 -2.96
N ALA A 17 9.00 -2.25 -2.30
CA ALA A 17 8.96 -0.86 -2.69
C ALA A 17 10.29 -0.47 -3.34
N LEU A 18 10.23 0.18 -4.49
CA LEU A 18 11.39 0.77 -5.16
C LEU A 18 11.38 2.27 -4.91
N ASN A 19 12.51 2.81 -4.43
CA ASN A 19 12.65 4.24 -4.25
C ASN A 19 12.71 4.94 -5.63
N PRO A 20 11.74 5.81 -5.96
CA PRO A 20 11.75 6.56 -7.23
C PRO A 20 12.78 7.70 -7.28
N HIS A 21 13.46 7.99 -6.16
CA HIS A 21 14.41 9.10 -5.97
C HIS A 21 13.86 10.48 -6.38
N LYS A 22 12.53 10.60 -6.43
CA LYS A 22 11.77 11.78 -6.82
C LYS A 22 10.46 11.80 -6.05
N TYR A 23 9.93 12.98 -5.79
CA TYR A 23 8.60 13.11 -5.22
C TYR A 23 7.56 12.61 -6.23
N VAL A 24 6.71 11.67 -5.80
CA VAL A 24 5.66 11.09 -6.63
C VAL A 24 4.31 11.41 -5.99
N SER A 25 3.36 11.86 -6.82
CA SER A 25 1.99 12.14 -6.39
C SER A 25 1.17 10.89 -6.06
N SER A 26 1.76 9.69 -6.19
CA SER A 26 1.13 8.41 -5.83
C SER A 26 0.73 8.35 -4.36
N ASN A 27 1.40 9.11 -3.49
CA ASN A 27 1.13 9.13 -2.05
C ASN A 27 0.14 10.25 -1.63
N SER A 28 -0.60 10.84 -2.58
CA SER A 28 -1.59 11.89 -2.26
C SER A 28 -2.85 11.34 -1.58
N ASP A 29 -3.53 12.18 -0.80
CA ASP A 29 -4.78 11.84 -0.10
C ASP A 29 -5.86 11.31 -1.05
N SER A 30 -5.94 11.87 -2.26
CA SER A 30 -6.89 11.43 -3.28
C SER A 30 -6.65 9.97 -3.69
N ILE A 31 -5.40 9.51 -3.73
CA ILE A 31 -5.06 8.12 -4.01
C ILE A 31 -5.37 7.23 -2.80
N MET A 32 -5.04 7.68 -1.59
CA MET A 32 -5.41 6.98 -0.35
C MET A 32 -6.92 6.69 -0.30
N HIS A 33 -7.75 7.68 -0.60
CA HIS A 33 -9.21 7.50 -0.63
C HIS A 33 -9.68 6.48 -1.67
N LYS A 34 -9.01 6.38 -2.84
CA LYS A 34 -9.31 5.35 -3.85
C LYS A 34 -9.04 3.94 -3.32
N TYR A 35 -7.91 3.73 -2.66
CA TYR A 35 -7.59 2.43 -2.05
C TYR A 35 -8.52 2.08 -0.88
N ALA A 36 -8.93 3.06 -0.09
CA ALA A 36 -9.93 2.84 0.96
C ALA A 36 -11.31 2.47 0.38
N ALA A 37 -11.69 3.04 -0.77
CA ALA A 37 -12.92 2.69 -1.47
C ALA A 37 -12.86 1.30 -2.10
N GLU A 38 -11.75 0.94 -2.78
CA GLU A 38 -11.52 -0.41 -3.30
C GLU A 38 -11.65 -1.47 -2.22
N TYR A 39 -11.06 -1.22 -1.04
CA TYR A 39 -11.11 -2.16 0.07
C TYR A 39 -12.56 -2.46 0.53
N ARG A 40 -13.46 -1.48 0.39
CA ARG A 40 -14.88 -1.62 0.75
C ARG A 40 -15.72 -2.24 -0.37
N ASP A 41 -15.19 -2.32 -1.59
CA ASP A 41 -15.90 -2.88 -2.73
C ASP A 41 -15.81 -4.42 -2.71
N THR A 42 -16.95 -5.05 -2.46
CA THR A 42 -17.13 -6.51 -2.46
C THR A 42 -17.80 -7.01 -3.73
N SER A 43 -17.89 -6.19 -4.78
CA SER A 43 -18.48 -6.60 -6.05
C SER A 43 -17.62 -7.65 -6.77
N GLU A 44 -18.27 -8.57 -7.49
CA GLU A 44 -17.59 -9.64 -8.23
C GLU A 44 -16.77 -9.13 -9.43
N HIS A 45 -17.04 -7.90 -9.90
CA HIS A 45 -16.39 -7.31 -11.06
C HIS A 45 -15.46 -6.14 -10.71
N LYS A 46 -14.99 -6.07 -9.46
CA LYS A 46 -14.08 -4.99 -9.07
C LYS A 46 -12.79 -5.06 -9.88
N GLN A 47 -12.34 -3.90 -10.35
CA GLN A 47 -11.02 -3.79 -10.96
C GLN A 47 -9.98 -3.56 -9.86
N PRO A 48 -9.01 -4.47 -9.69
CA PRO A 48 -7.94 -4.27 -8.71
C PRO A 48 -7.07 -3.09 -9.14
N LEU A 49 -6.86 -2.15 -8.23
CA LEU A 49 -5.84 -1.11 -8.32
C LEU A 49 -4.45 -1.76 -8.26
N PRO A 50 -3.44 -1.08 -8.84
CA PRO A 50 -2.07 -1.57 -8.76
C PRO A 50 -1.62 -1.73 -7.30
N PRO A 51 -0.61 -2.59 -7.04
CA PRO A 51 -0.07 -2.76 -5.70
C PRO A 51 0.34 -1.41 -5.10
N HIS A 52 0.00 -1.19 -3.83
CA HIS A 52 0.39 0.02 -3.10
C HIS A 52 0.45 -0.23 -1.59
N ILE A 53 1.30 0.52 -0.89
CA ILE A 53 1.41 0.46 0.57
C ILE A 53 0.08 0.75 1.30
N PHE A 54 -0.83 1.49 0.66
CA PHE A 54 -2.15 1.79 1.22
C PHE A 54 -3.04 0.54 1.31
N GLN A 55 -2.86 -0.45 0.42
CA GLN A 55 -3.55 -1.74 0.56
C GLN A 55 -3.06 -2.49 1.80
N LEU A 56 -1.74 -2.52 2.03
CA LEU A 56 -1.15 -3.14 3.22
C LEU A 56 -1.64 -2.47 4.51
N ALA A 57 -1.65 -1.13 4.54
CA ALA A 57 -2.14 -0.36 5.68
C ALA A 57 -3.64 -0.60 5.95
N ASN A 58 -4.47 -0.62 4.90
CA ASN A 58 -5.90 -0.93 5.02
C ASN A 58 -6.14 -2.34 5.56
N ASN A 59 -5.38 -3.33 5.07
CA ASN A 59 -5.47 -4.70 5.54
C ASN A 59 -5.08 -4.80 7.02
N ALA A 60 -3.95 -4.22 7.42
CA ALA A 60 -3.52 -4.19 8.83
C ALA A 60 -4.58 -3.52 9.71
N TYR A 61 -5.10 -2.36 9.32
CA TYR A 61 -6.14 -1.66 10.07
C TYR A 61 -7.42 -2.49 10.20
N TYR A 62 -7.83 -3.18 9.14
CA TYR A 62 -9.00 -4.05 9.17
C TYR A 62 -8.80 -5.25 10.09
N HIS A 63 -7.65 -5.93 9.99
CA HIS A 63 -7.33 -7.07 10.85
C HIS A 63 -7.28 -6.64 12.32
N MET A 64 -6.66 -5.49 12.61
CA MET A 64 -6.64 -4.90 13.94
C MET A 64 -8.07 -4.73 14.49
N LYS A 65 -8.98 -4.12 13.71
CA LYS A 65 -10.37 -3.91 14.15
C LYS A 65 -11.17 -5.20 14.31
N ARG A 66 -10.98 -6.17 13.42
CA ARG A 66 -11.80 -7.39 13.39
C ARG A 66 -11.36 -8.40 14.45
N THR A 67 -10.07 -8.49 14.69
CA THR A 67 -9.49 -9.47 15.61
C THR A 67 -9.20 -8.89 17.00
N THR A 68 -9.20 -7.56 17.13
CA THR A 68 -8.80 -6.84 18.35
C THR A 68 -7.36 -7.19 18.77
N GLN A 69 -6.50 -7.46 17.78
CA GLN A 69 -5.08 -7.75 17.98
C GLN A 69 -4.24 -6.68 17.32
N ASP A 70 -3.17 -6.28 18.01
CA ASP A 70 -2.22 -5.31 17.48
C ASP A 70 -1.56 -5.82 16.21
N GLN A 71 -1.32 -4.92 15.26
CA GLN A 71 -0.67 -5.22 13.99
C GLN A 71 0.65 -4.44 13.91
N SER A 72 1.62 -5.02 13.20
CA SER A 72 2.90 -4.36 12.94
C SER A 72 3.22 -4.42 11.45
N ILE A 73 3.82 -3.35 10.95
CA ILE A 73 4.36 -3.25 9.59
C ILE A 73 5.84 -2.96 9.73
N VAL A 74 6.69 -3.81 9.15
CA VAL A 74 8.14 -3.71 9.27
C VAL A 74 8.74 -3.29 7.94
N PHE A 75 9.42 -2.15 7.92
CA PHE A 75 10.16 -1.67 6.77
C PHE A 75 11.63 -2.09 6.87
N SER A 76 12.11 -2.86 5.89
CA SER A 76 13.49 -3.32 5.82
C SER A 76 14.13 -2.87 4.50
N GLY A 77 15.41 -2.52 4.55
CA GLY A 77 16.17 -2.06 3.38
C GLY A 77 17.40 -1.24 3.75
N GLU A 78 18.28 -0.98 2.79
CA GLU A 78 19.51 -0.22 2.99
C GLU A 78 19.28 1.28 3.25
N MET A 79 20.33 2.02 3.62
CA MET A 79 20.26 3.46 3.81
C MET A 79 19.82 4.15 2.50
N GLY A 80 18.85 5.07 2.58
CA GLY A 80 18.31 5.74 1.39
C GLY A 80 17.28 4.95 0.58
N SER A 81 16.85 3.77 1.05
CA SER A 81 15.83 2.95 0.36
C SER A 81 14.40 3.47 0.44
N GLY A 82 14.15 4.60 1.12
CA GLY A 82 12.82 5.20 1.27
C GLY A 82 11.98 4.67 2.45
N LYS A 83 12.59 3.99 3.43
CA LYS A 83 11.86 3.49 4.62
C LYS A 83 11.12 4.58 5.41
N SER A 84 11.66 5.80 5.46
CA SER A 84 11.05 6.92 6.19
C SER A 84 9.95 7.63 5.41
N GLU A 85 9.89 7.40 4.10
CA GLU A 85 8.89 8.00 3.20
C GLU A 85 7.64 7.13 3.07
N ASN A 86 7.79 5.85 3.40
CA ASN A 86 6.75 4.81 3.41
C ASN A 86 6.10 4.70 4.78
#